data_AF-A0A3M0YUL0-F1
#
_entry.id   AF-A0A3M0YUL0-F1
#
_cell.length_a   1.000
_cell.length_b   1.000
_cell.length_c   1.000
_cell.angle_alpha   90.00
_cell.angle_beta   90.00
_cell.angle_gamma   90.00
#
_symmetry.space_group_name_H-M   'P 1'
#
loop_
_entity.id
_entity.type
_entity.pdbx_description
1 polymer ?
#
loop_
_entity_poly.entity_id
_entity_poly.type
_entity_poly.pdbx_seq_one_letter_code
_entity_poly.pdbx_strand_id
1 'polypeptide(L)'
;MLLGLCVLTWHPSPAQTNNQEQYRLHIVRASSPIVVDGLLDEAAWQEAEVATDFWQKWPKVQPHGEPRTEVRATYDDHFLYFGFVCYDTSYYVIQTLKRDVNVWDSDGVGVLLDPVNERTNGYYFHV
;
A
#
# COMPACT_ATOMS: atom_id res chain seq x y z
N MET A 1 52.51 -28.48 -2.49
CA MET A 1 51.72 -27.57 -3.34
C MET A 1 50.42 -28.28 -3.69
N LEU A 2 49.35 -28.02 -2.95
CA LEU A 2 48.01 -28.52 -3.27
C LEU A 2 47.26 -27.37 -3.96
N LEU A 3 47.09 -27.50 -5.27
CA LEU A 3 46.26 -26.61 -6.08
C LEU A 3 44.80 -26.99 -5.84
N GLY A 4 44.06 -26.18 -5.09
CA GLY A 4 42.62 -26.31 -4.92
C GLY A 4 41.89 -25.76 -6.13
N LEU A 5 41.18 -26.62 -6.87
CA LEU A 5 40.33 -26.24 -7.99
C LEU A 5 39.01 -25.69 -7.43
N CYS A 6 38.77 -24.39 -7.57
CA CYS A 6 37.51 -23.76 -7.19
C CYS A 6 36.51 -23.93 -8.35
N VAL A 7 35.55 -24.85 -8.22
CA VAL A 7 34.48 -25.03 -9.20
C VAL A 7 33.36 -24.05 -8.85
N LEU A 8 33.25 -22.97 -9.63
CA LEU A 8 32.11 -22.06 -9.57
C LEU A 8 30.92 -22.75 -10.25
N THR A 9 30.01 -23.34 -9.46
CA THR A 9 28.73 -23.80 -9.97
C THR A 9 27.78 -22.61 -10.09
N TRP A 10 27.35 -22.32 -11.33
CA TRP A 10 26.31 -21.34 -11.60
C TRP A 10 25.01 -21.84 -10.95
N HIS A 11 24.62 -21.19 -9.86
CA HIS A 11 23.28 -21.37 -9.32
C HIS A 11 22.39 -20.34 -10.03
N PRO A 12 21.31 -20.75 -10.71
CA PRO A 12 20.33 -19.78 -11.18
C PRO A 12 19.83 -19.01 -9.97
N SER A 13 19.89 -17.67 -10.03
CA SER A 13 19.21 -16.85 -9.02
C SER A 13 17.75 -17.31 -8.96
N PRO A 14 17.16 -17.46 -7.77
CA PRO A 14 15.74 -17.72 -7.65
C PRO A 14 14.99 -16.69 -8.50
N ALA A 15 14.04 -17.15 -9.30
CA ALA A 15 13.25 -16.30 -10.18
C ALA A 15 12.70 -15.13 -9.36
N GLN A 16 12.96 -13.92 -9.82
CA GLN A 16 12.52 -12.71 -9.14
C GLN A 16 10.99 -12.73 -9.11
N THR A 17 10.40 -12.87 -7.92
CA THR A 17 8.95 -12.96 -7.76
C THR A 17 8.31 -11.69 -8.31
N ASN A 18 7.35 -11.83 -9.22
CA ASN A 18 6.63 -10.69 -9.77
C ASN A 18 5.65 -10.18 -8.71
N ASN A 19 6.08 -9.20 -7.91
CA ASN A 19 5.25 -8.59 -6.86
C ASN A 19 3.92 -8.05 -7.41
N GLN A 20 3.84 -7.61 -8.68
CA GLN A 20 2.59 -7.13 -9.27
C GLN A 20 1.60 -8.26 -9.58
N GLU A 21 2.10 -9.48 -9.81
CA GLU A 21 1.24 -10.66 -9.96
C GLU A 21 0.80 -11.19 -8.59
N GLN A 22 1.68 -11.11 -7.58
CA GLN A 22 1.39 -11.64 -6.25
C GLN A 22 0.51 -10.70 -5.41
N TYR A 23 0.70 -9.38 -5.52
CA TYR A 23 -0.02 -8.37 -4.75
C TYR A 23 -0.86 -7.53 -5.69
N ARG A 24 -2.12 -7.92 -5.83
CA ARG A 24 -3.08 -7.28 -6.73
C ARG A 24 -4.36 -6.99 -5.98
N LEU A 25 -4.83 -5.76 -6.12
CA LEU A 25 -6.17 -5.34 -5.70
C LEU A 25 -7.02 -5.16 -6.96
N HIS A 26 -8.15 -5.84 -7.07
CA HIS A 26 -9.08 -5.64 -8.18
C HIS A 26 -10.02 -4.48 -7.86
N ILE A 27 -9.73 -3.32 -8.47
CA ILE A 27 -10.60 -2.15 -8.37
C ILE A 27 -11.69 -2.21 -9.44
N VAL A 28 -12.90 -1.84 -9.05
CA VAL A 28 -14.07 -1.75 -9.94
C VAL A 28 -14.59 -0.32 -9.98
N ARG A 29 -15.31 0.04 -11.04
CA ARG A 29 -15.98 1.34 -11.15
C ARG A 29 -17.04 1.45 -10.03
N ALA A 30 -17.12 2.61 -9.40
CA ALA A 30 -18.08 2.87 -8.34
C ALA A 30 -19.52 2.70 -8.86
N SER A 31 -20.32 1.89 -8.14
CA SER A 31 -21.72 1.60 -8.44
C SER A 31 -22.68 2.68 -7.92
N SER A 32 -22.22 3.50 -6.98
CA SER A 32 -22.89 4.66 -6.43
C SER A 32 -21.94 5.86 -6.36
N PRO A 33 -22.44 7.11 -6.33
CA PRO A 33 -21.61 8.28 -6.05
C PRO A 33 -20.87 8.13 -4.71
N ILE A 34 -19.62 8.59 -4.65
CA ILE A 34 -18.81 8.62 -3.43
C ILE A 34 -18.84 10.03 -2.84
N VAL A 35 -19.19 10.15 -1.57
CA VAL A 35 -19.02 11.37 -0.79
C VAL A 35 -17.74 11.25 0.03
N VAL A 36 -16.82 12.21 -0.09
CA VAL A 36 -15.54 12.17 0.62
C VAL A 36 -15.70 12.83 2.00
N ASP A 37 -16.37 12.14 2.91
CA ASP A 37 -16.60 12.59 4.30
C ASP A 37 -15.89 11.72 5.36
N GLY A 38 -15.23 10.64 4.93
CA GLY A 38 -14.51 9.70 5.78
C GLY A 38 -15.35 8.52 6.26
N LEU A 39 -16.63 8.44 5.88
CA LEU A 39 -17.47 7.26 6.07
C LEU A 39 -17.35 6.36 4.83
N LEU A 40 -17.42 5.04 5.06
CA LEU A 40 -17.35 4.03 3.98
C LEU A 40 -18.67 3.26 3.89
N ASP A 41 -19.79 3.96 3.92
CA ASP A 41 -21.13 3.36 4.03
C ASP A 41 -21.87 3.26 2.69
N GLU A 42 -21.35 3.87 1.62
CA GLU A 42 -21.93 3.76 0.28
C GLU A 42 -21.79 2.36 -0.31
N ALA A 43 -22.74 1.98 -1.18
CA ALA A 43 -22.77 0.67 -1.84
C ALA A 43 -21.46 0.36 -2.58
N ALA A 44 -20.89 1.35 -3.27
CA ALA A 44 -19.61 1.22 -3.95
C ALA A 44 -18.45 0.79 -3.02
N TRP A 45 -18.44 1.22 -1.75
CA TRP A 45 -17.42 0.77 -0.79
C TRP A 45 -17.68 -0.63 -0.26
N GLN A 46 -18.95 -1.01 -0.09
CA GLN A 46 -19.32 -2.35 0.35
C GLN A 46 -19.03 -3.40 -0.72
N GLU A 47 -19.06 -3.02 -1.99
CA GLU A 47 -18.76 -3.87 -3.15
C GLU A 47 -17.26 -3.89 -3.51
N ALA A 48 -16.49 -2.87 -3.08
CA ALA A 48 -15.06 -2.80 -3.37
C ALA A 48 -14.28 -3.89 -2.63
N GLU A 49 -13.29 -4.46 -3.32
CA GLU A 49 -12.36 -5.40 -2.70
C GLU A 49 -11.58 -4.72 -1.56
N VAL A 50 -11.35 -5.47 -0.47
CA VAL A 50 -10.64 -4.99 0.71
C VAL A 50 -9.22 -5.54 0.69
N ALA A 51 -8.24 -4.65 0.50
CA ALA A 51 -6.84 -4.98 0.72
C ALA A 51 -6.54 -5.06 2.22
N THR A 52 -5.96 -6.19 2.64
CA THR A 52 -5.51 -6.49 4.00
C THR A 52 -4.09 -7.05 3.98
N ASP A 53 -3.61 -7.54 5.14
CA ASP A 53 -2.37 -8.32 5.25
C ASP A 53 -1.11 -7.57 4.76
N PHE A 54 -1.09 -6.26 5.00
CA PHE A 54 0.05 -5.41 4.71
C PHE A 54 1.32 -5.90 5.40
N TRP A 55 2.47 -5.70 4.76
CA TRP A 55 3.75 -6.03 5.35
C TRP A 55 4.23 -4.91 6.28
N GLN A 56 4.67 -5.29 7.47
CA GLN A 56 5.43 -4.37 8.30
C GLN A 56 6.83 -4.24 7.72
N LYS A 57 7.31 -3.00 7.54
CA LYS A 57 8.67 -2.71 7.08
C LYS A 57 9.65 -2.43 8.23
N TRP A 58 9.16 -1.81 9.30
CA TRP A 58 9.94 -1.36 10.45
C TRP A 58 9.13 -1.61 11.74
N PRO A 59 9.75 -1.96 12.89
CA PRO A 59 11.18 -2.18 13.16
C PRO A 59 11.75 -3.45 12.55
N LYS A 60 10.90 -4.39 12.17
CA LYS A 60 11.28 -5.67 11.56
C LYS A 60 10.36 -5.97 10.40
N VAL A 61 10.94 -6.45 9.30
CA VAL A 61 10.18 -6.91 8.14
C VAL A 61 9.46 -8.21 8.48
N GLN A 62 8.13 -8.21 8.41
CA GLN A 62 7.29 -9.39 8.64
C GLN A 62 5.95 -9.26 7.90
N PRO A 63 5.35 -10.39 7.49
CA PRO A 63 3.97 -10.39 6.99
C PRO A 63 3.00 -10.07 8.14
N HIS A 64 1.76 -9.69 7.78
CA HIS A 64 0.70 -9.35 8.73
C HIS A 64 1.14 -8.27 9.73
N GLY A 65 1.41 -7.07 9.21
CA GLY A 65 1.76 -5.91 10.01
C GLY A 65 0.63 -5.55 10.96
N GLU A 66 1.02 -5.18 12.18
CA GLU A 66 0.12 -4.74 13.24
C GLU A 66 0.44 -3.28 13.61
N PRO A 67 -0.56 -2.46 13.94
CA PRO A 67 -1.98 -2.80 13.95
C PRO A 67 -2.57 -2.96 12.53
N ARG A 68 -3.66 -3.73 12.42
CA ARG A 68 -4.33 -3.99 11.13
C ARG A 68 -4.73 -2.69 10.42
N THR A 69 -4.61 -2.70 9.09
CA THR A 69 -5.19 -1.68 8.20
C THR A 69 -5.97 -2.36 7.09
N GLU A 70 -7.15 -1.81 6.77
CA GLU A 70 -7.90 -2.15 5.57
C GLU A 70 -7.86 -1.00 4.58
N VAL A 71 -7.71 -1.31 3.30
CA VAL A 71 -7.77 -0.33 2.22
C VAL A 71 -8.76 -0.79 1.18
N ARG A 72 -9.63 0.13 0.75
CA ARG A 72 -10.53 -0.07 -0.39
C ARG A 72 -10.18 0.95 -1.46
N ALA A 73 -10.33 0.58 -2.73
CA ALA A 73 -10.15 1.50 -3.84
C ALA A 73 -11.22 1.27 -4.92
N THR A 74 -11.72 2.37 -5.48
CA THR A 74 -12.71 2.38 -6.56
C THR A 74 -12.52 3.65 -7.40
N TYR A 75 -13.21 3.79 -8.52
CA TYR A 75 -13.04 4.93 -9.41
C TYR A 75 -14.32 5.28 -10.15
N ASP A 76 -14.39 6.51 -10.65
CA ASP A 76 -15.38 6.94 -11.64
C ASP A 76 -14.69 7.57 -12.86
N ASP A 77 -15.41 8.34 -13.68
CA ASP A 77 -14.85 8.95 -14.89
C ASP A 77 -13.84 10.08 -14.60
N HIS A 78 -13.78 10.58 -13.36
CA HIS A 78 -13.00 11.76 -12.98
C HIS A 78 -11.97 11.46 -11.89
N PHE A 79 -12.26 10.53 -10.98
CA PHE A 79 -11.49 10.34 -9.76
C PHE A 79 -11.17 8.87 -9.49
N LEU A 80 -10.03 8.67 -8.84
CA LEU A 80 -9.65 7.44 -8.16
C LEU A 80 -9.80 7.68 -6.65
N TYR A 81 -10.59 6.83 -6.00
CA TYR A 81 -10.92 6.95 -4.59
C TYR A 81 -10.18 5.89 -3.78
N PHE A 82 -9.72 6.27 -2.59
CA PHE A 82 -9.11 5.38 -1.61
C PHE A 82 -9.77 5.59 -0.25
N GLY A 83 -10.22 4.50 0.36
CA GLY A 83 -10.75 4.47 1.72
C GLY A 83 -9.82 3.67 2.63
N PHE A 84 -9.52 4.21 3.81
CA PHE A 84 -8.61 3.60 4.79
C PHE A 84 -9.34 3.39 6.12
N VAL A 85 -9.26 2.18 6.65
CA VAL A 85 -9.64 1.87 8.04
C VAL A 85 -8.38 1.43 8.76
N CYS A 86 -7.80 2.33 9.53
CA CYS A 86 -6.61 2.07 10.33
C CYS A 86 -7.05 1.70 11.75
N TYR A 87 -6.83 0.45 12.14
CA TYR A 87 -7.05 0.03 13.52
C TYR A 87 -5.82 0.46 14.34
N ASP A 88 -6.03 0.82 15.60
CA ASP A 88 -4.94 1.17 16.51
C ASP A 88 -5.34 0.80 17.95
N THR A 89 -4.35 0.58 18.79
CA THR A 89 -4.47 0.29 20.22
C THR A 89 -4.14 1.51 21.10
N SER A 90 -3.81 2.67 20.50
CA SER A 90 -3.08 3.79 21.13
C SER A 90 -3.81 5.15 21.03
N TYR A 91 -3.22 6.20 21.63
CA TYR A 91 -3.60 7.60 21.40
C TYR A 91 -3.09 8.08 20.05
N TYR A 92 -3.97 8.57 19.17
CA TYR A 92 -3.62 9.14 17.88
C TYR A 92 -2.67 10.33 18.02
N VAL A 93 -1.54 10.31 17.30
CA VAL A 93 -0.61 11.44 17.27
C VAL A 93 -0.79 12.20 15.96
N ILE A 94 -1.48 13.34 16.05
CA ILE A 94 -1.50 14.35 14.98
C ILE A 94 -0.73 15.56 15.48
N GLN A 95 0.49 15.75 14.97
CA GLN A 95 1.33 16.88 15.41
C GLN A 95 0.86 18.22 14.84
N THR A 96 0.13 18.20 13.72
CA THR A 96 -0.26 19.41 12.99
C THR A 96 -1.32 19.11 11.93
N LEU A 97 -2.20 20.07 11.64
CA LEU A 97 -3.18 20.01 10.55
C LEU A 97 -2.73 20.82 9.32
N LYS A 98 -1.51 21.37 9.36
CA LYS A 98 -0.99 22.22 8.30
C LYS A 98 -0.52 21.36 7.12
N ARG A 99 -0.95 21.71 5.92
CA ARG A 99 -0.48 21.07 4.68
C ARG A 99 1.02 21.29 4.45
N ASP A 100 1.67 20.30 3.84
CA ASP A 100 3.06 20.38 3.35
C ASP A 100 4.09 20.67 4.46
N VAL A 101 3.91 20.06 5.62
CA VAL A 101 4.86 20.11 6.75
C VAL A 101 5.37 18.71 7.07
N ASN A 102 6.47 18.64 7.82
CA ASN A 102 7.00 17.38 8.30
C ASN A 102 5.99 16.73 9.26
N VAL A 103 5.55 15.51 8.92
CA VAL A 103 4.62 14.67 9.68
C VAL A 103 5.22 13.31 10.03
N TRP A 104 6.56 13.15 10.00
CA TRP A 104 7.22 11.85 10.21
C TRP A 104 6.86 11.17 11.55
N ASP A 105 6.51 11.96 12.54
CA ASP A 105 6.12 11.49 13.88
C ASP A 105 4.58 11.51 14.09
N SER A 106 3.80 11.67 13.01
CA SER A 106 2.34 11.56 13.03
C SER A 106 1.89 10.25 12.39
N ASP A 107 0.76 9.73 12.85
CA ASP A 107 0.12 8.59 12.20
C ASP A 107 -0.51 9.05 10.87
N GLY A 108 -0.33 8.25 9.81
CA GLY A 108 -0.80 8.63 8.48
C GLY A 108 -0.82 7.48 7.50
N VAL A 109 -1.45 7.73 6.35
CA VAL A 109 -1.53 6.79 5.24
C VAL A 109 -1.02 7.42 3.96
N GLY A 110 -0.49 6.59 3.06
CA GLY A 110 0.08 7.06 1.80
C GLY A 110 -0.25 6.14 0.63
N VAL A 111 -0.49 6.75 -0.53
CA VAL A 111 -0.68 6.08 -1.82
C VAL A 111 0.42 6.53 -2.76
N LEU A 112 1.14 5.56 -3.32
CA LEU A 112 2.09 5.79 -4.41
C LEU A 112 1.48 5.25 -5.70
N LEU A 113 1.32 6.11 -6.70
CA LEU A 113 0.83 5.76 -8.02
C LEU A 113 1.94 5.88 -9.05
N ASP A 114 2.16 4.83 -9.85
CA ASP A 114 2.91 4.87 -11.10
C ASP A 114 1.93 4.63 -12.26
N PRO A 115 1.36 5.70 -12.85
CA PRO A 115 0.30 5.56 -13.85
C PRO A 115 0.77 4.95 -15.17
N VAL A 116 2.08 5.03 -15.47
CA VAL A 116 2.67 4.50 -16.71
C VAL A 116 3.29 3.12 -16.51
N ASN A 117 3.40 2.67 -15.26
CA ASN A 117 3.95 1.36 -14.86
C ASN A 117 5.37 1.10 -15.38
N GLU A 118 6.19 2.15 -15.42
CA GLU A 118 7.59 2.07 -15.86
C GLU A 118 8.56 1.83 -14.69
N ARG A 119 8.08 1.95 -13.45
CA ARG A 119 8.86 1.80 -12.20
C ARG A 119 10.01 2.79 -12.06
N THR A 120 9.91 3.92 -12.76
CA THR A 120 10.92 4.98 -12.79
C THR A 120 10.46 6.23 -12.03
N ASN A 121 9.18 6.55 -12.10
CA ASN A 121 8.58 7.74 -11.49
C ASN A 121 7.21 7.41 -10.90
N GLY A 122 6.75 8.24 -9.96
CA GLY A 122 5.42 8.10 -9.37
C GLY A 122 4.97 9.35 -8.62
N TYR A 123 3.67 9.37 -8.31
CA TYR A 123 3.02 10.41 -7.54
C TYR A 123 2.70 9.85 -6.15
N TYR A 124 3.14 10.58 -5.11
CA TYR A 124 2.90 10.19 -3.72
C TYR A 124 1.92 11.15 -3.07
N PHE A 125 0.81 10.59 -2.59
CA PHE A 125 -0.21 11.29 -1.82
C PHE A 125 -0.18 10.74 -0.41
N HIS A 126 -0.13 11.60 0.60
CA HIS A 126 -0.18 11.19 2.00
C HIS A 126 -1.04 12.16 2.80
N VAL A 127 -1.65 11.65 3.86
CA VAL A 127 -2.46 12.38 4.83
C VAL A 127 -2.11 11.95 6.24
#